data_AF-A0A7K5B8P2-F1
#
_entry.id   AF-A0A7K5B8P2-F1
#
_cell.length_a   1.000
_cell.length_b   1.000
_cell.length_c   1.000
_cell.angle_alpha   90.00
_cell.angle_beta   90.00
_cell.angle_gamma   90.00
#
_symmetry.space_group_name_H-M   'P 1'
#
loop_
_entity.id
_entity.type
_entity.pdbx_description
1 polymer ?
#
loop_
_entity_poly.entity_id
_entity_poly.type
_entity_poly.pdbx_seq_one_letter_code
_entity_poly.pdbx_strand_id
1 'polypeptide(L)'
;SSESWLLCPKYSATPLQNAVTVFTDAGRKSRKASIMWQEQGQWHHEIMSGLPHNTLQTLELLAIIRAFCLWLHTPLNIISDSLHVVGIVQRKEDAAIRETTNPCLTQLFV
;
A
#
# COMPACT_ATOMS: atom_id res chain seq x y z
N SER A 1 3.43 -3.52 -30.82
CA SER A 1 3.73 -2.23 -30.17
C SER A 1 3.60 -2.44 -28.67
N SER A 2 4.59 -3.11 -28.09
CA SER A 2 5.66 -2.55 -27.23
C SER A 2 5.22 -2.51 -25.77
N GLU A 3 5.74 -3.47 -25.02
CA GLU A 3 5.55 -3.77 -23.59
C GLU A 3 6.04 -2.64 -22.68
N SER A 4 5.34 -1.49 -22.70
CA SER A 4 5.70 -0.29 -21.95
C SER A 4 5.54 -0.42 -20.43
N TRP A 5 4.85 -1.47 -19.94
CA TRP A 5 4.62 -1.69 -18.52
C TRP A 5 5.86 -2.21 -17.76
N LEU A 6 6.89 -2.68 -18.47
CA LEU A 6 8.13 -3.18 -17.87
C LEU A 6 9.12 -2.07 -17.47
N LEU A 7 8.90 -0.82 -17.88
CA LEU A 7 9.85 0.28 -17.71
C LEU A 7 9.46 1.29 -16.61
N CYS A 8 8.26 1.19 -16.04
CA CYS A 8 7.86 2.02 -14.91
C CYS A 8 8.25 1.30 -13.62
N PRO A 9 9.11 1.89 -12.77
CA PRO A 9 9.30 1.37 -11.43
C PRO A 9 7.94 1.37 -10.72
N LYS A 10 7.60 0.26 -10.06
CA LYS A 10 6.31 0.08 -9.37
C LYS A 10 6.18 1.00 -8.13
N TYR A 11 7.29 1.63 -7.69
CA TYR A 11 7.36 2.66 -6.66
C TYR A 11 8.16 3.87 -7.12
N SER A 12 7.92 5.02 -6.49
CA SER A 12 8.66 6.25 -6.77
C SER A 12 9.35 6.75 -5.51
N ALA A 13 10.59 7.21 -5.64
CA ALA A 13 11.34 7.87 -4.56
C ALA A 13 10.79 9.28 -4.24
N THR A 14 10.01 9.85 -5.16
CA THR A 14 9.33 11.14 -5.01
C THR A 14 7.82 10.95 -5.10
N PRO A 15 7.00 11.81 -4.45
CA PRO A 15 5.55 11.74 -4.58
C PRO A 15 5.09 11.78 -6.04
N LEU A 16 4.16 10.90 -6.39
CA LEU A 16 3.58 10.83 -7.73
C LEU A 16 2.71 12.07 -7.98
N GLN A 17 2.85 12.66 -9.16
CA GLN A 17 1.99 13.74 -9.64
C GLN A 17 0.65 13.18 -10.10
N ASN A 18 -0.44 13.93 -9.90
CA ASN A 18 -1.80 13.54 -10.29
C ASN A 18 -2.25 12.16 -9.73
N ALA A 19 -1.75 11.79 -8.55
CA ALA A 19 -2.06 10.55 -7.85
C ALA A 19 -2.99 10.80 -6.67
N VAL A 20 -3.76 9.78 -6.28
CA VAL A 20 -4.54 9.81 -5.05
C VAL A 20 -3.59 9.78 -3.87
N THR A 21 -3.80 10.64 -2.88
CA THR A 21 -3.01 10.63 -1.64
C THR A 21 -3.86 10.09 -0.50
N VAL A 22 -3.39 9.02 0.14
CA VAL A 22 -4.07 8.32 1.22
C VAL A 22 -3.19 8.33 2.45
N PHE A 23 -3.76 8.81 3.55
CA PHE A 23 -3.17 8.73 4.88
C PHE A 23 -3.67 7.48 5.57
N THR A 24 -2.76 6.77 6.25
CA THR A 24 -3.05 5.53 6.96
C THR A 24 -2.65 5.68 8.43
N ASP A 25 -3.43 5.06 9.31
CA ASP A 25 -3.17 5.01 10.76
C ASP A 25 -3.84 3.75 11.35
N ALA A 26 -3.33 3.26 12.47
CA ALA A 26 -3.99 2.23 13.26
C ALA A 26 -3.84 2.41 14.77
N GLY A 27 -4.88 2.00 15.49
CA GLY A 27 -4.91 2.01 16.95
C GLY A 27 -4.96 0.60 17.54
N ARG A 28 -3.93 0.21 18.30
CA ARG A 28 -3.91 -1.08 19.01
C ARG A 28 -5.02 -1.18 20.06
N LYS A 29 -5.22 -0.11 20.85
CA LYS A 29 -6.25 -0.07 21.91
C LYS A 29 -7.66 -0.10 21.33
N SER A 30 -7.89 0.67 20.26
CA SER A 30 -9.18 0.71 19.55
C SER A 30 -9.41 -0.55 18.70
N ARG A 31 -8.34 -1.30 18.37
CA ARG A 31 -8.33 -2.42 17.41
C ARG A 31 -8.91 -2.01 16.07
N LYS A 32 -8.53 -0.82 15.61
CA LYS A 32 -9.00 -0.24 14.35
C LYS A 32 -7.83 0.16 13.48
N ALA A 33 -8.02 0.00 12.19
CA ALA A 33 -7.20 0.60 11.16
C ALA A 33 -8.05 1.65 10.46
N SER A 34 -7.43 2.69 9.90
CA SER A 34 -8.14 3.72 9.16
C SER A 34 -7.34 4.20 7.97
N ILE A 35 -8.09 4.62 6.95
CA ILE A 35 -7.56 5.36 5.82
C ILE A 35 -8.33 6.68 5.68
N MET A 36 -7.64 7.72 5.23
CA MET A 36 -8.22 9.02 4.92
C MET A 36 -7.68 9.53 3.59
N TRP A 37 -8.53 10.09 2.75
CA TRP A 37 -8.14 10.66 1.47
C TRP A 37 -8.98 11.88 1.13
N GLN A 38 -8.51 12.67 0.18
CA GLN A 38 -9.25 13.83 -0.33
C GLN A 38 -9.69 13.57 -1.77
N GLU A 39 -10.96 13.82 -2.06
CA GLU A 39 -11.53 13.76 -3.40
C GLU A 39 -12.35 15.03 -3.65
N GLN A 40 -12.07 15.74 -4.74
CA GLN A 40 -12.79 16.97 -5.13
C GLN A 40 -12.90 18.02 -4.00
N GLY A 41 -11.85 18.16 -3.19
CA GLY A 41 -11.80 19.09 -2.07
C GLY A 41 -12.48 18.59 -0.78
N GLN A 42 -13.16 17.44 -0.81
CA GLN A 42 -13.82 16.84 0.35
C GLN A 42 -12.97 15.74 0.98
N TRP A 43 -13.01 15.64 2.31
CA TRP A 43 -12.31 14.60 3.06
C TRP A 43 -13.19 13.36 3.24
N HIS A 44 -12.62 12.22 2.91
CA HIS A 44 -13.21 10.90 3.07
C HIS A 44 -12.37 10.07 4.04
N HIS A 45 -13.02 9.15 4.74
CA HIS A 45 -12.33 8.21 5.61
C HIS A 45 -13.05 6.87 5.63
N GLU A 46 -12.29 5.81 5.87
CA GLU A 46 -12.81 4.48 6.12
C GLU A 46 -12.12 3.87 7.34
N ILE A 47 -12.91 3.22 8.21
CA ILE A 47 -12.43 2.57 9.42
C ILE A 47 -12.67 1.06 9.28
N MET A 48 -11.61 0.28 9.46
CA MET A 48 -11.64 -1.18 9.48
C MET A 48 -11.48 -1.68 10.91
N SER A 49 -12.25 -2.71 11.26
CA SER A 49 -12.12 -3.38 12.57
C SER A 49 -11.14 -4.54 12.47
N GLY A 50 -10.17 -4.55 13.38
CA GLY A 50 -9.21 -5.63 13.53
C GLY A 50 -9.75 -6.81 14.32
N LEU A 51 -9.09 -7.96 14.17
CA LEU A 51 -9.33 -9.16 14.97
C LEU A 51 -8.65 -9.06 16.34
N PRO A 52 -9.12 -9.81 17.36
CA PRO A 52 -8.54 -9.76 18.71
C PRO A 52 -7.03 -10.08 18.78
N HIS A 53 -6.52 -10.88 17.84
CA HIS A 53 -5.12 -11.29 17.78
C HIS A 53 -4.26 -10.39 16.88
N ASN A 54 -4.83 -9.36 16.23
CA ASN A 54 -4.04 -8.47 15.39
C ASN A 54 -3.11 -7.60 16.24
N THR A 55 -1.84 -7.55 15.83
CA THR A 55 -0.86 -6.62 16.38
C THR A 55 -1.07 -5.23 15.76
N LEU A 56 -0.44 -4.20 16.34
CA LEU A 56 -0.45 -2.86 15.72
C LEU A 56 0.07 -2.92 14.28
N GLN A 57 1.20 -3.59 14.05
CA GLN A 57 1.82 -3.73 12.72
C GLN A 57 0.89 -4.41 11.71
N THR A 58 0.09 -5.39 12.16
CA THR A 58 -0.91 -6.04 11.30
C THR A 58 -2.06 -5.10 10.94
N LEU A 59 -2.46 -4.21 11.85
CA LEU A 59 -3.51 -3.21 11.59
C LEU A 59 -3.00 -2.08 10.67
N GLU A 60 -1.77 -1.62 10.86
CA GLU A 60 -1.11 -0.67 9.96
C GLU A 60 -1.02 -1.25 8.54
N LEU A 61 -0.60 -2.52 8.42
CA LEU A 61 -0.56 -3.21 7.13
C LEU A 61 -1.96 -3.37 6.53
N LEU A 62 -2.99 -3.62 7.35
CA LEU A 62 -4.37 -3.67 6.89
C LEU A 62 -4.83 -2.34 6.28
N ALA A 63 -4.49 -1.20 6.88
CA ALA A 63 -4.79 0.12 6.31
C ALA A 63 -4.13 0.32 4.94
N ILE A 64 -2.86 -0.06 4.80
CA ILE A 64 -2.13 0.04 3.54
C ILE A 64 -2.73 -0.87 2.47
N ILE A 65 -3.02 -2.14 2.80
CA ILE A 65 -3.68 -3.08 1.89
C ILE A 65 -5.03 -2.52 1.45
N ARG A 66 -5.80 -1.92 2.37
CA ARG A 66 -7.08 -1.31 2.02
C ARG A 66 -6.93 -0.19 1.01
N ALA A 67 -5.93 0.68 1.17
CA ALA A 67 -5.63 1.73 0.19
C ALA A 67 -5.33 1.11 -1.19
N PHE A 68 -4.49 0.09 -1.27
CA PHE A 68 -4.22 -0.59 -2.54
C PHE A 68 -5.47 -1.23 -3.16
N CYS A 69 -6.37 -1.81 -2.37
CA CYS A 69 -7.60 -2.40 -2.88
C CYS A 69 -8.55 -1.36 -3.49
N LEU A 70 -8.62 -0.16 -2.92
CA LEU A 70 -9.50 0.91 -3.43
C LEU A 70 -8.96 1.55 -4.72
N TRP A 71 -7.64 1.62 -4.88
CA TRP A 71 -6.97 2.29 -6.00
C TRP A 71 -6.03 1.37 -6.77
N LEU A 72 -6.45 0.13 -7.04
CA LEU A 72 -5.62 -0.90 -7.70
C LEU A 72 -5.08 -0.49 -9.08
N HIS A 73 -5.83 0.36 -9.79
CA HIS A 73 -5.51 0.80 -11.16
C HIS A 73 -5.21 2.31 -11.26
N THR A 74 -5.01 2.98 -10.12
CA THR A 74 -4.78 4.43 -10.06
C THR A 74 -3.44 4.71 -9.40
N PRO A 75 -2.65 5.67 -9.89
CA PRO A 75 -1.45 6.14 -9.18
C PRO A 75 -1.79 6.54 -7.74
N LEU A 76 -1.03 6.02 -6.78
CA LEU A 76 -1.35 6.10 -5.36
C LEU A 76 -0.11 6.52 -4.55
N ASN A 77 -0.25 7.58 -3.75
CA ASN A 77 0.70 7.98 -2.71
C ASN A 77 0.13 7.56 -1.35
N ILE A 78 0.79 6.62 -0.67
CA ILE A 78 0.42 6.20 0.69
C ILE A 78 1.33 6.91 1.69
N ILE A 79 0.72 7.60 2.65
CA ILE A 79 1.40 8.26 3.76
C ILE A 79 1.08 7.45 5.03
N SER A 80 2.13 6.93 5.67
CA SER A 80 2.04 6.13 6.89
C SER A 80 3.11 6.60 7.86
N ASP A 81 2.79 6.67 9.14
CA ASP A 81 3.72 6.92 10.23
C ASP A 81 4.43 5.63 10.71
N SER A 82 3.99 4.46 10.22
CA SER A 82 4.56 3.16 10.55
C SER A 82 5.81 2.83 9.72
N LEU A 83 6.96 3.36 10.13
CA LEU A 83 8.26 3.10 9.49
C LEU A 83 8.55 1.61 9.28
N HIS A 84 8.14 0.77 10.25
CA HIS A 84 8.33 -0.67 10.16
C HIS A 84 7.53 -1.28 9.00
N VAL A 85 6.25 -0.93 8.86
CA VAL A 85 5.37 -1.48 7.84
C VAL A 85 5.72 -0.90 6.46
N VAL A 86 6.01 0.40 6.37
CA VAL A 86 6.52 1.02 5.13
C VAL A 86 7.76 0.28 4.64
N GLY A 87 8.71 -0.01 5.53
CA GLY A 87 9.91 -0.77 5.16
C GLY A 87 9.62 -2.21 4.70
N ILE A 88 8.61 -2.88 5.28
CA ILE A 88 8.18 -4.20 4.80
C ILE A 88 7.60 -4.12 3.39
N VAL A 89 6.73 -3.15 3.14
CA VAL A 89 6.06 -2.97 1.83
C VAL A 89 7.09 -2.66 0.75
N GLN A 90 7.98 -1.70 0.99
CA GLN A 90 9.07 -1.34 0.06
C GLN A 90 9.98 -2.53 -0.26
N ARG A 91 10.42 -3.30 0.76
CA ARG A 91 11.30 -4.46 0.53
C ARG A 91 10.61 -5.62 -0.17
N LYS A 92 9.31 -5.83 0.03
CA LYS A 92 8.56 -6.87 -0.68
C LYS A 92 8.46 -6.55 -2.17
N GLU A 93 8.37 -5.28 -2.51
CA GLU A 93 8.46 -4.84 -3.88
C GLU A 93 9.86 -5.01 -4.46
N ASP A 94 10.92 -4.61 -3.72
CA ASP A 94 12.30 -4.88 -4.13
C ASP A 94 12.56 -6.37 -4.32
N ALA A 95 12.01 -7.23 -3.46
CA ALA A 95 12.11 -8.68 -3.57
C ALA A 95 11.36 -9.20 -4.81
N ALA A 96 10.14 -8.71 -5.08
CA ALA A 96 9.40 -9.08 -6.29
C ALA A 96 10.12 -8.60 -7.57
N ILE A 97 10.74 -7.42 -7.55
CA ILE A 97 11.55 -6.88 -8.66
C ILE A 97 12.83 -7.72 -8.85
N ARG A 98 13.51 -8.11 -7.77
CA ARG A 98 14.68 -9.00 -7.80
C ARG A 98 14.33 -10.44 -8.22
N GLU A 99 13.12 -10.92 -7.89
CA GLU A 99 12.62 -12.21 -8.35
C GLU A 99 12.21 -12.18 -9.82
N THR A 100 11.71 -11.06 -10.36
CA THR A 100 11.45 -10.95 -11.81
C THR A 100 12.70 -10.90 -12.69
N THR A 101 13.88 -10.68 -12.09
CA THR A 101 15.18 -10.86 -12.76
C THR A 101 15.74 -12.28 -12.62
N ASN A 102 15.01 -13.19 -11.94
CA ASN A 102 15.39 -14.58 -11.77
C ASN A 102 14.21 -15.50 -12.18
N PRO A 103 14.24 -16.09 -13.38
CA PRO A 103 13.06 -16.63 -14.06
C PRO A 103 12.56 -17.97 -13.46
N CYS A 104 12.06 -17.98 -12.22
CA CYS A 104 11.54 -19.23 -11.64
C CYS A 104 10.37 -19.15 -10.64
N LEU A 105 9.83 -17.99 -10.24
CA LEU A 105 8.85 -17.98 -9.13
C LEU A 105 7.56 -17.18 -9.37
N THR A 106 6.92 -17.36 -10.53
CA THR A 106 5.56 -16.84 -10.82
C THR A 106 4.45 -17.85 -10.47
N GLN A 107 4.46 -18.44 -9.27
CA GLN A 107 3.41 -19.40 -8.86
C GLN A 107 2.57 -18.99 -7.65
N LEU A 108 2.68 -17.76 -7.17
CA LEU A 108 1.85 -17.27 -6.06
C LEU A 108 0.72 -16.32 -6.48
N PHE A 109 0.40 -16.27 -7.78
CA PHE A 109 -0.83 -15.66 -8.30
C PHE A 109 -1.69 -16.71 -9.03
N VAL A 110 -2.06 -17.76 -8.31
CA VAL A 110 -3.26 -18.56 -8.60
C VAL A 110 -4.30 -18.21 -7.57
#